data_AF-A0A822A8I6-F1
#
_entry.id   AF-A0A822A8I6-F1
#
_cell.length_a   1.000
_cell.length_b   1.000
_cell.length_c   1.000
_cell.angle_alpha   90.00
_cell.angle_beta   90.00
_cell.angle_gamma   90.00
#
_symmetry.space_group_name_H-M   'P 1'
#
loop_
_entity.id
_entity.type
_entity.pdbx_description
1 polymer ?
#
loop_
_entity_poly.entity_id
_entity_poly.type
_entity_poly.pdbx_seq_one_letter_code
_entity_poly.pdbx_strand_id
1 'polypeptide(L)' 'MCEQTKRYFCPRLVDYVIIVGCRHPNEYNHITQTPELLRRYPLEDHKDFALPPDVIFFCQPEGCINTG' A
#
# COMPACT_ATOMS: atom_id res chain seq x y z
N MET A 1 38.50 14.03 18.26
CA MET A 1 37.10 13.92 18.73
C MET A 1 36.30 13.37 17.56
N CYS A 2 36.01 12.07 17.55
CA CYS A 2 35.31 11.41 16.44
C CYS A 2 33.91 11.98 16.29
N GLU A 3 33.61 12.53 15.12
CA GLU A 3 32.28 12.93 14.70
C GLU A 3 31.39 11.69 14.73
N GLN A 4 30.54 11.62 15.74
CA GLN A 4 29.60 10.54 15.93
C GLN A 4 28.58 10.66 14.80
N THR A 5 28.75 9.85 13.75
CA THR A 5 27.80 9.73 12.65
C THR A 5 26.44 9.39 13.26
N LYS A 6 25.59 10.42 13.43
CA LYS A 6 24.20 10.25 13.87
C LYS A 6 23.55 9.32 12.85
N ARG A 7 23.36 8.06 13.23
CA ARG A 7 22.64 7.09 12.41
C ARG A 7 21.26 7.70 12.14
N TYR A 8 20.92 7.86 10.86
CA TYR A 8 19.58 8.25 10.47
C TYR A 8 18.67 7.07 10.78
N PHE A 9 17.89 7.19 11.85
CA PHE A 9 16.84 6.23 12.16
C PHE A 9 15.58 6.69 11.44
N CYS A 10 14.89 5.74 10.79
CA CYS A 10 13.57 6.00 10.24
C CYS A 10 12.68 6.54 11.36
N PRO A 11 11.90 7.61 11.13
CA PRO A 11 11.05 8.21 12.17
C PRO A 11 9.97 7.24 12.66
N ARG A 12 9.67 6.20 11.87
CA ARG A 12 8.61 5.21 12.11
C ARG A 12 9.10 3.81 11.74
N LEU A 13 8.53 2.80 12.39
CA LEU A 13 8.75 1.39 12.07
C LEU A 13 8.09 0.98 10.74
N VAL A 14 6.89 1.51 10.50
CA VAL A 14 6.09 1.33 9.28
C VAL A 14 5.41 2.66 9.00
N ASP A 15 5.49 3.14 7.76
CA ASP A 15 4.79 4.37 7.36
C ASP A 15 3.30 4.12 7.14
N TYR A 16 2.92 3.10 6.37
CA TYR A 16 1.52 2.78 6.09
C TYR A 16 1.24 1.28 6.13
N VAL A 17 0.03 0.95 6.60
CA VAL A 17 -0.57 -0.37 6.42
C VAL A 17 -1.80 -0.19 5.55
N ILE A 18 -1.85 -0.91 4.44
CA ILE A 18 -2.93 -0.79 3.45
C ILE A 18 -3.58 -2.15 3.19
N ILE A 19 -4.87 -2.11 2.88
CA ILE A 19 -5.64 -3.26 2.42
C ILE A 19 -6.01 -2.97 0.97
N VAL A 20 -5.54 -3.83 0.07
CA VAL A 20 -5.75 -3.72 -1.38
C VAL A 20 -6.59 -4.90 -1.84
N GLY A 21 -7.51 -4.67 -2.77
CA GLY A 21 -8.34 -5.70 -3.36
C GLY A 21 -9.40 -5.11 -4.28
N CYS A 22 -10.45 -5.88 -4.57
CA CYS A 22 -11.58 -5.41 -5.35
C CYS A 22 -12.79 -5.15 -4.45
N ARG A 23 -13.37 -3.94 -4.51
CA ARG A 23 -14.54 -3.57 -3.69
C ARG A 23 -15.81 -4.30 -4.13
N HIS A 24 -15.92 -4.61 -5.42
CA HIS A 24 -17.04 -5.33 -6.00
C HIS A 24 -16.51 -6.48 -6.85
N PRO A 25 -16.15 -7.62 -6.21
CA PRO A 25 -15.65 -8.77 -6.94
C PRO A 25 -16.74 -9.31 -7.88
N ASN A 26 -16.40 -9.50 -9.14
CA ASN A 26 -17.35 -9.94 -10.15
C ASN A 26 -17.27 -11.46 -10.26
N GLU A 27 -18.16 -12.18 -9.59
CA GLU A 27 -18.11 -13.66 -9.47
C GLU A 27 -18.20 -14.38 -10.82
N TYR A 28 -18.78 -13.73 -11.84
CA TYR A 28 -19.04 -14.33 -13.15
C TYR A 28 -17.98 -14.03 -14.22
N ASN A 29 -16.96 -13.23 -13.90
CA ASN A 29 -15.91 -12.88 -14.84
C ASN A 29 -14.55 -13.28 -14.29
N HIS A 30 -13.91 -14.28 -14.90
CA HIS A 30 -12.48 -14.59 -14.73
C HIS A 30 -11.55 -13.48 -15.26
N ILE A 31 -12.08 -12.27 -15.42
CA ILE A 31 -11.34 -11.10 -15.90
C ILE A 31 -10.69 -10.47 -14.68
N THR A 32 -9.38 -10.27 -14.79
CA THR A 32 -8.59 -9.48 -13.84
C THR A 32 -9.30 -8.16 -13.51
N GLN A 33 -9.53 -7.91 -12.22
CA GLN A 33 -10.12 -6.66 -11.77
C GLN A 33 -9.03 -5.66 -11.36
N THR A 34 -9.28 -4.38 -11.59
CA THR A 34 -8.37 -3.31 -11.18
C THR A 34 -8.25 -3.30 -9.65
N PRO A 35 -7.03 -3.34 -9.08
CA PRO A 35 -6.85 -3.24 -7.64
C PRO A 35 -7.28 -1.87 -7.13
N GLU A 36 -7.91 -1.85 -5.97
CA GLU A 36 -8.38 -0.66 -5.27
C GLU A 36 -7.84 -0.62 -3.84
N LEU A 37 -7.63 0.60 -3.31
CA LEU A 37 -7.34 0.81 -1.89
C LEU A 37 -8.63 0.66 -1.07
N LEU A 38 -8.79 -0.48 -0.42
CA LEU A 38 -9.97 -0.76 0.42
C LEU A 38 -9.87 -0.06 1.77
N ARG A 39 -8.66 -0.01 2.34
CA ARG A 39 -8.41 0.66 3.63
C ARG A 39 -6.94 1.06 3.76
N ARG A 40 -6.69 2.11 4.54
CA ARG A 40 -5.33 2.51 4.93
C ARG A 40 -5.24 2.94 6.39
N TYR A 41 -4.05 2.81 6.95
CA TYR A 41 -3.67 3.31 8.26
C TYR A 41 -2.28 3.94 8.18
N PRO A 42 -2.11 5.19 8.64
CA PRO A 42 -3.16 6.12 9.08
C PRO A 42 -4.18 6.48 7.97
N LEU A 43 -5.32 7.10 8.35
CA LEU A 43 -6.36 7.52 7.41
C LEU A 43 -5.96 8.73 6.56
N GLU A 44 -5.02 9.52 7.05
CA GLU A 44 -4.45 10.71 6.42
C GLU A 44 -2.98 10.48 6.09
N ASP A 45 -2.44 11.27 5.19
CA ASP A 45 -1.02 11.19 4.83
C ASP A 45 -0.13 11.77 5.94
N HIS A 46 1.08 11.23 6.08
CA HIS A 46 2.12 11.85 6.89
C HIS A 46 2.56 13.16 6.24
N LYS A 47 2.84 14.17 7.09
CA LYS A 47 3.25 15.52 6.64
C LYS A 47 4.55 15.52 5.84
N ASP A 48 5.43 14.56 6.12
CA ASP A 48 6.74 14.39 5.49
C ASP A 48 6.73 13.42 4.30
N PHE A 49 5.69 12.59 4.17
CA PHE A 49 5.62 11.55 3.14
C PHE A 49 4.18 11.08 2.88
N ALA A 50 3.65 11.38 1.69
CA ALA A 50 2.33 10.92 1.27
C ALA A 50 2.33 9.45 0.81
N LEU A 51 1.23 8.73 1.02
CA LEU A 51 1.06 7.38 0.51
C LEU A 51 0.98 7.41 -1.03
N PRO A 52 1.91 6.77 -1.76
CA PRO A 52 1.86 6.74 -3.21
C PRO A 52 0.57 6.03 -3.69
N PRO A 53 -0.23 6.63 -4.59
CA PRO A 53 -1.50 6.05 -5.03
C PRO A 53 -1.32 4.77 -5.87
N ASP A 54 -0.16 4.63 -6.52
CA ASP A 54 0.24 3.51 -7.34
C ASP A 54 0.68 2.28 -6.53
N VAL A 55 0.89 2.41 -5.21
CA VAL A 55 1.25 1.31 -4.31
C VAL A 55 0.32 0.10 -4.44
N ILE A 56 -0.95 0.33 -4.78
CA ILE A 56 -1.95 -0.73 -4.97
C ILE A 56 -1.60 -1.69 -6.11
N PHE A 57 -0.94 -1.20 -7.17
CA PHE A 57 -0.46 -2.02 -8.28
C PHE A 57 0.78 -2.82 -7.89
N PHE A 58 1.57 -2.36 -6.92
CA PHE A 58 2.67 -3.16 -6.39
C PHE A 58 2.17 -4.29 -5.49
N CYS A 59 1.04 -4.10 -4.81
CA CYS A 59 0.41 -5.17 -4.02
C CYS A 59 -0.24 -6.24 -4.89
N GLN A 60 -0.80 -5.87 -6.05
CA GLN A 60 -1.41 -6.80 -7.01
C GLN A 60 -1.05 -6.40 -8.46
N PRO A 61 0.15 -6.76 -8.95
CA PRO A 61 0.62 -6.34 -10.26
C PRO A 61 -0.18 -6.95 -11.42
N GLU A 62 -0.64 -8.18 -11.27
CA GLU A 62 -1.49 -8.89 -12.24
C GLU A 62 -2.97 -8.58 -12.05
N GLY A 63 -3.32 -7.65 -11.14
CA GLY A 63 -4.67 -7.31 -10.70
C GLY A 63 -5.34 -8.35 -9.80
N CYS A 64 -6.59 -8.10 -9.40
CA CYS A 64 -7.32 -8.99 -8.50
C CYS A 64 -7.87 -10.19 -9.27
N ILE A 65 -7.48 -11.40 -8.86
CA ILE A 65 -8.04 -12.66 -9.35
C ILE A 65 -8.80 -13.33 -8.20
N ASN A 66 -10.05 -13.75 -8.47
CA ASN A 66 -10.79 -14.61 -7.55
C ASN A 66 -10.54 -16.07 -7.94
N THR A 67 -9.84 -16.81 -7.10
CA THR A 67 -9.57 -18.25 -7.28
C THR A 67 -10.47 -19.14 -6.43
N GLY A 68 -11.47 -18.54 -5.75
CA GLY A 68 -12.43 -19.22 -4.88
C GLY A 68 -13.66 -19.73 -5.61
#